data_AF-A0A2P4XYM4-F1
#
_entry.id   AF-A0A2P4XYM4-F1
#
_cell.length_a   1.000
_cell.length_b   1.000
_cell.length_c   1.000
_cell.angle_alpha   90.00
_cell.angle_beta   90.00
_cell.angle_gamma   90.00
#
_symmetry.space_group_name_H-M   'P 1'
#
loop_
_entity.id
_entity.type
_entity.pdbx_description
1 polymer ?
#
loop_
_entity_poly.entity_id
_entity_poly.type
_entity_poly.pdbx_seq_one_letter_code
_entity_poly.pdbx_strand_id
1 'polypeptide(L)'
;MPPLPFLNLRSSRQVEMPSTQSHPEPETERANKRQRLENRNVIAIKPLVPPACVLEELPVTPEVHDLVDATRDAVSRILHGEDDRLVVVVGPCSIHDVEAAMDYAKRLKTLADELNGELLVIMRTYFEKPRTTVGWKGLINDPDLDQSFNINKGIRIARKLLLDVNSLGLPVSLEFLDTISPQFTSDLISWGAIGARTTESQLHRELTSGLSMPVAFTYGTGGCVRVAV
;
A
#
# COMPACT_ATOMS: atom_id res chain seq x y z
N MET A 1 -61.75 11.83 -85.95
CA MET A 1 -60.64 12.64 -85.39
C MET A 1 -61.24 13.92 -84.82
N PRO A 2 -61.07 14.14 -83.51
CA PRO A 2 -60.21 15.23 -83.06
C PRO A 2 -59.21 14.78 -81.96
N PRO A 3 -58.08 15.50 -81.77
CA PRO A 3 -57.01 15.10 -80.86
C PRO A 3 -57.30 15.54 -79.43
N LEU A 4 -56.91 14.71 -78.46
CA LEU A 4 -56.84 15.09 -77.04
C LEU A 4 -55.45 15.70 -76.72
N PRO A 5 -55.37 16.71 -75.86
CA PRO A 5 -54.20 17.56 -75.73
C PRO A 5 -53.15 16.98 -74.76
N PHE A 6 -51.89 17.31 -75.06
CA PHE A 6 -50.74 17.16 -74.17
C PHE A 6 -50.95 17.92 -72.85
N LEU A 7 -50.67 17.26 -71.72
CA LEU A 7 -50.22 17.92 -70.50
C LEU A 7 -49.07 17.11 -69.90
N ASN A 8 -47.89 17.70 -70.02
CA ASN A 8 -46.68 17.35 -69.32
C ASN A 8 -46.73 18.10 -67.98
N LEU A 9 -46.47 17.46 -66.84
CA LEU A 9 -45.74 18.05 -65.71
C LEU A 9 -45.49 17.04 -64.59
N ARG A 10 -44.21 16.97 -64.26
CA ARG A 10 -43.57 16.14 -63.24
C ARG A 10 -44.16 16.36 -61.85
N SER A 11 -44.32 15.28 -61.10
CA SER A 11 -44.16 15.30 -59.64
C SER A 11 -43.78 13.89 -59.18
N SER A 12 -42.48 13.62 -59.17
CA SER A 12 -41.90 12.50 -58.42
C SER A 12 -42.07 12.80 -56.92
N ARG A 13 -43.11 12.24 -56.30
CA ARG A 13 -43.14 12.10 -54.84
C ARG A 13 -42.05 11.10 -54.46
N GLN A 14 -40.91 11.60 -53.99
CA GLN A 14 -39.98 10.81 -53.19
C GLN A 14 -40.74 10.32 -51.96
N VAL A 15 -40.81 9.01 -51.79
CA VAL A 15 -41.20 8.40 -50.53
C VAL A 15 -40.01 8.59 -49.59
N GLU A 16 -40.11 9.51 -48.64
CA GLU A 16 -39.15 9.61 -47.53
C GLU A 16 -39.30 8.37 -46.66
N MET A 17 -38.28 7.51 -46.66
CA MET A 17 -38.11 6.45 -45.68
C MET A 17 -37.84 7.12 -44.32
N PRO A 18 -38.51 6.72 -43.23
CA PRO A 18 -38.18 7.25 -41.90
C PRO A 18 -36.72 6.95 -41.62
N SER A 19 -35.97 7.97 -41.18
CA SER A 19 -34.62 7.80 -40.70
C SER A 19 -34.62 6.78 -39.57
N THR A 20 -33.91 5.67 -39.77
CA THR A 20 -33.65 4.71 -38.71
C THR A 20 -32.87 5.45 -37.64
N GLN A 21 -33.53 5.84 -36.54
CA GLN A 21 -32.83 6.27 -35.35
C GLN A 21 -31.94 5.10 -34.94
N SER A 22 -30.63 5.32 -34.97
CA SER A 22 -29.65 4.35 -34.49
C SER A 22 -29.87 4.16 -33.00
N HIS A 23 -30.66 3.16 -32.63
CA HIS A 23 -30.66 2.67 -31.26
C HIS A 23 -29.22 2.25 -30.94
N PRO A 24 -28.61 2.76 -29.86
CA PRO A 24 -27.30 2.28 -29.46
C PRO A 24 -27.40 0.76 -29.31
N GLU A 25 -26.44 0.03 -29.88
CA GLU A 25 -26.41 -1.42 -29.77
C GLU A 25 -26.61 -1.84 -28.30
N PRO A 26 -27.39 -2.91 -28.03
CA PRO A 26 -27.80 -3.27 -26.66
C PRO A 26 -26.62 -3.51 -25.70
N GLU A 27 -25.43 -3.82 -26.20
CA GLU A 27 -24.19 -3.89 -25.42
C GLU A 27 -23.72 -2.50 -24.94
N THR A 28 -23.81 -1.48 -25.79
CA THR A 28 -23.43 -0.09 -25.52
C THR A 28 -24.38 0.59 -24.53
N GLU A 29 -25.69 0.26 -24.57
CA GLU A 29 -26.66 0.76 -23.58
C GLU A 29 -26.53 0.06 -22.22
N ARG A 30 -26.27 -1.27 -22.21
CA ARG A 30 -26.02 -2.03 -20.97
C ARG A 30 -24.70 -1.62 -20.30
N ALA A 31 -23.62 -1.44 -21.07
CA ALA A 31 -22.35 -0.93 -20.56
C ALA A 31 -22.53 0.47 -19.94
N ASN A 32 -23.28 1.36 -20.59
CA ASN A 32 -23.60 2.69 -20.06
C ASN A 32 -24.46 2.66 -18.79
N LYS A 33 -25.45 1.75 -18.68
CA LYS A 33 -26.23 1.56 -17.44
C LYS A 33 -25.37 1.00 -16.30
N ARG A 34 -24.49 0.05 -16.60
CA ARG A 34 -23.57 -0.55 -15.63
C ARG A 34 -22.56 0.48 -15.10
N GLN A 35 -22.03 1.33 -15.97
CA GLN A 35 -21.11 2.42 -15.60
C GLN A 35 -21.74 3.51 -14.71
N ARG A 36 -23.08 3.65 -14.70
CA ARG A 36 -23.77 4.52 -13.73
C ARG A 36 -23.82 3.94 -12.32
N LEU A 37 -23.74 2.61 -12.20
CA LEU A 37 -23.80 1.88 -10.94
C LEU A 37 -22.40 1.52 -10.42
N GLU A 38 -21.43 1.33 -11.31
CA GLU A 38 -20.07 0.91 -11.00
C GLU A 38 -19.07 2.05 -11.21
N ASN A 39 -18.12 2.22 -10.27
CA ASN A 39 -16.93 3.08 -10.43
C ASN A 39 -17.21 4.56 -10.76
N ARG A 40 -18.41 5.08 -10.45
CA ARG A 40 -18.81 6.46 -10.74
C ARG A 40 -17.83 7.53 -10.21
N ASN A 41 -17.19 7.27 -9.08
CA ASN A 41 -16.22 8.16 -8.43
C ASN A 41 -14.77 7.65 -8.55
N VAL A 42 -14.47 6.78 -9.51
CA VAL A 42 -13.14 6.19 -9.71
C VAL A 42 -12.53 6.76 -10.99
N ILE A 43 -11.42 7.47 -10.85
CA ILE A 43 -10.70 8.07 -11.99
C ILE A 43 -10.03 6.98 -12.85
N ALA A 44 -9.38 6.02 -12.20
CA ALA A 44 -8.72 4.91 -12.85
C ALA A 44 -8.51 3.74 -11.88
N ILE A 45 -8.45 2.52 -12.41
CA ILE A 45 -8.00 1.33 -11.70
C ILE A 45 -6.80 0.79 -12.47
N LYS A 46 -5.66 0.65 -11.80
CA LYS A 46 -4.45 0.07 -12.36
C LYS A 46 -4.13 -1.23 -11.62
N PRO A 47 -3.78 -2.32 -12.32
CA PRO A 47 -3.36 -3.56 -11.67
C PRO A 47 -2.11 -3.35 -10.80
N LEU A 48 -2.12 -3.96 -9.62
CA LEU A 48 -0.93 -4.09 -8.78
C LEU A 48 -0.22 -5.40 -9.12
N VAL A 49 1.12 -5.39 -9.09
CA VAL A 49 1.91 -6.61 -9.23
C VAL A 49 1.54 -7.62 -8.12
N PRO A 50 1.37 -8.92 -8.43
CA PRO A 50 1.14 -9.91 -7.39
C PRO A 50 2.32 -9.98 -6.40
N PRO A 51 2.06 -10.18 -5.09
CA PRO A 51 3.13 -10.29 -4.10
C PRO A 51 4.18 -11.34 -4.44
N ALA A 52 3.75 -12.52 -4.92
CA ALA A 52 4.64 -13.62 -5.28
C ALA A 52 5.75 -13.19 -6.28
N CYS A 53 5.43 -12.37 -7.27
CA CYS A 53 6.42 -11.88 -8.23
C CYS A 53 7.48 -11.00 -7.56
N VAL A 54 7.07 -10.12 -6.64
CA VAL A 54 8.01 -9.24 -5.93
C VAL A 54 8.88 -10.02 -4.94
N LEU A 55 8.30 -11.03 -4.28
CA LEU A 55 9.01 -11.92 -3.37
C LEU A 55 10.06 -12.78 -4.11
N GLU A 56 9.76 -13.20 -5.35
CA GLU A 56 10.70 -13.90 -6.22
C GLU A 56 11.80 -12.97 -6.76
N GLU A 57 11.46 -11.74 -7.15
CA GLU A 57 12.43 -10.72 -7.59
C GLU A 57 13.39 -10.29 -6.46
N LEU A 58 12.89 -10.24 -5.22
CA LEU A 58 13.60 -9.77 -4.03
C LEU A 58 13.42 -10.77 -2.89
N PRO A 59 14.09 -11.93 -2.95
CA PRO A 59 13.94 -12.99 -1.95
C PRO A 59 14.61 -12.63 -0.63
N VAL A 60 14.07 -13.18 0.46
CA VAL A 60 14.72 -13.15 1.76
C VAL A 60 15.96 -14.05 1.71
N THR A 61 17.11 -13.53 2.15
CA THR A 61 18.32 -14.35 2.29
C THR A 61 18.27 -15.12 3.62
N PRO A 62 19.00 -16.25 3.75
CA PRO A 62 19.06 -17.00 5.00
C PRO A 62 19.46 -16.14 6.22
N GLU A 63 20.39 -15.21 6.04
CA GLU A 63 20.87 -14.33 7.11
C GLU A 63 19.79 -13.35 7.57
N VAL A 64 19.02 -12.81 6.62
CA VAL A 64 17.88 -11.92 6.93
C VAL A 64 16.77 -12.71 7.61
N HIS A 65 16.50 -13.94 7.16
CA HIS A 65 15.53 -14.82 7.79
C HIS A 65 15.88 -15.04 9.26
N ASP A 66 17.11 -15.48 9.54
CA ASP A 66 17.56 -15.79 10.90
C ASP A 66 17.55 -14.55 11.81
N LEU A 67 17.93 -13.38 11.28
CA LEU A 67 17.84 -12.11 11.99
C LEU A 67 16.38 -11.79 12.38
N VAL A 68 15.46 -11.86 11.41
CA VAL A 68 14.06 -11.49 11.63
C VAL A 68 13.42 -12.45 12.64
N ASP A 69 13.64 -13.75 12.49
CA ASP A 69 13.12 -14.79 13.38
C ASP A 69 13.64 -14.62 14.81
N ALA A 70 14.96 -14.55 14.98
CA ALA A 70 15.58 -14.36 16.29
C ALA A 70 15.17 -13.03 16.95
N THR A 71 14.96 -11.97 16.17
CA THR A 71 14.50 -10.68 16.71
C THR A 71 13.06 -10.77 17.20
N ARG A 72 12.17 -11.45 16.47
CA ARG A 72 10.76 -11.63 16.90
C ARG A 72 10.69 -12.39 18.23
N ASP A 73 11.49 -13.45 18.36
CA ASP A 73 11.61 -14.20 19.61
C ASP A 73 12.18 -13.34 20.74
N ALA A 74 13.22 -12.55 20.47
CA ALA A 74 13.80 -11.66 21.46
C ALA A 74 12.80 -10.59 21.94
N VAL A 75 12.05 -9.96 21.02
CA VAL A 75 10.98 -9.04 21.38
C VAL A 75 9.93 -9.75 22.23
N SER A 76 9.52 -10.96 21.86
CA SER A 76 8.56 -11.74 22.63
C SER A 76 9.04 -11.98 24.07
N ARG A 77 10.28 -12.45 24.25
CA ARG A 77 10.87 -12.67 25.58
C ARG A 77 10.92 -11.40 26.42
N ILE A 78 11.33 -10.28 25.81
CA ILE A 78 11.36 -8.97 26.50
C ILE A 78 9.94 -8.57 26.95
N LEU A 79 8.94 -8.67 26.07
CA LEU A 79 7.57 -8.29 26.41
C LEU A 79 6.93 -9.19 27.47
N HIS A 80 7.38 -10.44 27.60
CA HIS A 80 6.95 -11.37 28.65
C HIS A 80 7.81 -11.31 29.93
N GLY A 81 8.85 -10.46 29.96
CA GLY A 81 9.72 -10.28 31.13
C GLY A 81 10.76 -11.38 31.33
N GLU A 82 11.07 -12.15 30.28
CA GLU A 82 12.09 -13.22 30.28
C GLU A 82 13.50 -12.71 29.89
N ASP A 83 13.58 -11.48 29.37
CA ASP A 83 14.79 -10.75 28.98
C ASP A 83 14.59 -9.30 29.46
N ASP A 84 15.54 -8.74 30.21
CA ASP A 84 15.42 -7.44 30.89
C ASP A 84 15.83 -6.25 30.02
N ARG A 85 16.27 -6.51 28.78
CA ARG A 85 16.58 -5.46 27.80
C ARG A 85 15.36 -4.63 27.43
N LEU A 86 15.61 -3.41 26.97
CA LEU A 86 14.57 -2.52 26.46
C LEU A 86 14.45 -2.60 24.93
N VAL A 87 13.25 -2.84 24.41
CA VAL A 87 12.97 -2.68 22.97
C VAL A 87 12.94 -1.20 22.62
N VAL A 88 13.78 -0.78 21.67
CA VAL A 88 13.89 0.61 21.23
C VAL A 88 13.61 0.69 19.73
N VAL A 89 12.42 1.19 19.39
CA VAL A 89 12.05 1.49 18.00
C VAL A 89 12.38 2.94 17.67
N VAL A 90 13.38 3.17 16.82
CA VAL A 90 13.92 4.50 16.55
C VAL A 90 14.28 4.70 15.08
N GLY A 91 14.01 5.88 14.55
CA GLY A 91 14.33 6.22 13.16
C GLY A 91 13.50 7.37 12.60
N PRO A 92 13.64 7.65 11.29
CA PRO A 92 12.90 8.71 10.60
C PRO A 92 11.39 8.58 10.77
N CYS A 93 10.68 9.71 10.75
CA CYS A 93 9.22 9.70 10.88
C CYS A 93 8.53 9.01 9.68
N SER A 94 9.08 9.23 8.49
CA SER A 94 8.74 8.57 7.23
C SER A 94 9.94 8.66 6.28
N ILE A 95 10.25 7.58 5.58
CA ILE A 95 11.36 7.49 4.64
C ILE A 95 10.89 7.98 3.27
N HIS A 96 11.60 8.95 2.71
CA HIS A 96 11.40 9.48 1.35
C HIS A 96 12.66 9.36 0.48
N ASP A 97 13.82 9.10 1.10
CA ASP A 97 15.12 8.97 0.46
C ASP A 97 15.80 7.69 0.98
N VAL A 98 16.11 6.78 0.05
CA VAL A 98 16.72 5.48 0.31
C VAL A 98 18.17 5.62 0.74
N GLU A 99 18.93 6.54 0.14
CA GLU A 99 20.34 6.72 0.45
C GLU A 99 20.51 7.30 1.86
N ALA A 100 19.71 8.32 2.19
CA ALA A 100 19.68 8.87 3.54
C ALA A 100 19.23 7.85 4.58
N ALA A 101 18.26 6.98 4.25
CA ALA A 101 17.83 5.90 5.13
C ALA A 101 18.96 4.87 5.37
N MET A 102 19.73 4.52 4.34
CA MET A 102 20.85 3.59 4.48
C MET A 102 22.04 4.19 5.23
N ASP A 103 22.32 5.50 5.07
CA ASP A 103 23.32 6.19 5.90
C ASP A 103 22.91 6.18 7.37
N TYR A 104 21.63 6.47 7.66
CA TYR A 104 21.09 6.37 9.01
C TYR A 104 21.20 4.95 9.58
N ALA A 105 20.83 3.93 8.79
CA ALA A 105 20.88 2.53 9.20
C ALA A 105 22.30 2.10 9.60
N LYS A 106 23.31 2.47 8.80
CA LYS A 106 24.73 2.16 9.09
C LYS A 106 25.18 2.77 10.42
N ARG A 107 24.82 4.02 10.68
CA ARG A 107 25.16 4.70 11.95
C ARG A 107 24.43 4.08 13.13
N LEU A 108 23.14 3.75 12.95
CA LEU A 108 22.33 3.13 13.99
C LEU A 108 22.83 1.72 14.32
N LYS A 109 23.28 0.95 13.32
CA LYS A 109 23.83 -0.39 13.53
C LYS A 109 25.05 -0.38 14.46
N THR A 110 25.96 0.59 14.30
CA THR A 110 27.11 0.73 15.21
C THR A 110 26.68 0.91 16.65
N LEU A 111 25.66 1.75 16.90
CA LEU A 111 25.12 1.96 18.24
C LEU A 111 24.33 0.75 18.76
N ALA A 112 23.58 0.09 17.87
CA ALA A 112 22.85 -1.12 18.22
C ALA A 112 23.78 -2.23 18.71
N ASP A 113 24.96 -2.39 18.09
CA ASP A 113 25.97 -3.36 18.51
C ASP A 113 26.60 -3.03 19.86
N GLU A 114 26.95 -1.77 20.07
CA GLU A 114 27.52 -1.29 21.33
C GLU A 114 26.55 -1.48 22.50
N LEU A 115 25.25 -1.31 22.26
CA LEU A 115 24.21 -1.31 23.28
C LEU A 115 23.42 -2.63 23.36
N ASN A 116 23.79 -3.66 22.59
CA ASN A 116 23.00 -4.90 22.47
C ASN A 116 22.82 -5.67 23.79
N GLY A 117 23.70 -5.42 24.76
CA GLY A 117 23.59 -5.98 26.12
C GLY A 117 22.34 -5.49 26.85
N GLU A 118 21.93 -4.23 26.61
CA GLU A 118 20.85 -3.56 27.37
C GLU A 118 19.65 -3.16 26.51
N LEU A 119 19.86 -2.96 25.21
CA LEU A 119 18.84 -2.49 24.28
C LEU A 119 18.69 -3.46 23.10
N LEU A 120 17.44 -3.77 22.76
CA LEU A 120 17.10 -4.35 21.47
C LEU A 120 16.66 -3.22 20.53
N VAL A 121 17.61 -2.70 19.76
CA VAL A 121 17.38 -1.59 18.83
C VAL A 121 16.78 -2.10 17.52
N ILE A 122 15.64 -1.52 17.12
CA ILE A 122 14.92 -1.81 15.88
C ILE A 122 14.76 -0.50 15.10
N MET A 123 15.19 -0.47 13.84
CA MET A 123 15.07 0.71 13.01
C MET A 123 13.62 0.95 12.59
N ARG A 124 13.13 2.18 12.78
CA ARG A 124 11.84 2.65 12.24
C ARG A 124 11.93 2.89 10.73
N THR A 125 11.19 2.12 9.93
CA THR A 125 11.20 2.18 8.47
C THR A 125 9.82 2.49 7.86
N TYR A 126 9.17 3.54 8.35
CA TYR A 126 7.81 3.88 7.92
C TYR A 126 7.82 4.55 6.55
N PHE A 127 6.94 4.13 5.63
CA PHE A 127 6.90 4.67 4.27
C PHE A 127 5.86 5.77 4.06
N GLU A 128 4.87 5.85 4.94
CA GLU A 128 3.80 6.84 4.87
C GLU A 128 3.51 7.36 6.27
N LYS A 129 2.95 8.56 6.35
CA LYS A 129 2.37 9.08 7.58
C LYS A 129 0.93 9.53 7.28
N PRO A 130 -0.11 8.92 7.87
CA PRO A 130 -1.50 9.27 7.59
C PRO A 130 -1.78 10.77 7.80
N ARG A 131 -2.46 11.40 6.84
CA ARG A 131 -2.83 12.83 6.83
C ARG A 131 -4.32 13.01 6.57
N THR A 132 -4.92 14.01 7.22
CA THR A 132 -6.26 14.52 6.92
C THR A 132 -6.25 15.63 5.86
N THR A 133 -5.08 16.24 5.62
CA THR A 133 -4.86 17.26 4.59
C THR A 133 -4.20 16.65 3.35
N VAL A 134 -4.31 17.35 2.21
CA VAL A 134 -3.57 17.01 0.99
C VAL A 134 -2.07 17.15 1.26
N GLY A 135 -1.28 16.21 0.72
CA GLY A 135 0.16 16.14 0.87
C GLY A 135 0.70 14.85 0.27
N TRP A 136 2.02 14.69 0.29
CA TRP A 136 2.70 13.49 -0.19
C TRP A 136 2.18 12.22 0.52
N LYS A 137 1.99 11.16 -0.27
CA LYS A 137 1.32 9.91 0.15
C LYS A 137 2.29 8.82 0.59
N GLY A 138 3.58 9.12 0.67
CA GLY A 138 4.59 8.16 1.11
C GLY A 138 5.29 7.44 -0.03
N LEU A 139 6.41 6.80 0.29
CA LEU A 139 7.36 6.22 -0.67
C LEU A 139 6.76 5.09 -1.49
N ILE A 140 5.88 4.29 -0.88
CA ILE A 140 5.18 3.22 -1.60
C ILE A 140 4.21 3.83 -2.62
N ASN A 141 3.42 4.83 -2.21
CA ASN A 141 2.38 5.38 -3.06
C ASN A 141 2.93 6.29 -4.16
N ASP A 142 3.91 7.13 -3.86
CA ASP A 142 4.44 8.15 -4.74
C ASP A 142 5.98 8.25 -4.60
N PRO A 143 6.73 7.24 -5.12
CA PRO A 143 8.17 7.12 -4.91
C PRO A 143 9.00 8.23 -5.57
N ASP A 144 8.44 8.88 -6.59
CA ASP A 144 9.11 9.90 -7.39
C ASP A 144 8.82 11.34 -6.91
N LEU A 145 8.01 11.49 -5.85
CA LEU A 145 7.61 12.79 -5.28
C LEU A 145 6.95 13.73 -6.29
N ASP A 146 6.35 13.18 -7.35
CA ASP A 146 5.82 13.90 -8.50
C ASP A 146 4.32 13.66 -8.75
N GLN A 147 3.65 12.94 -7.83
CA GLN A 147 2.24 12.55 -7.93
C GLN A 147 1.94 11.60 -9.10
N SER A 148 2.94 10.89 -9.62
CA SER A 148 2.75 9.86 -10.66
C SER A 148 2.04 8.60 -10.13
N PHE A 149 2.08 8.40 -8.82
CA PHE A 149 1.53 7.24 -8.11
C PHE A 149 2.02 5.88 -8.63
N ASN A 150 3.35 5.77 -8.84
CA ASN A 150 3.96 4.53 -9.32
C ASN A 150 4.12 3.49 -8.20
N ILE A 151 3.00 2.92 -7.75
CA ILE A 151 2.95 1.99 -6.59
C ILE A 151 3.81 0.74 -6.83
N ASN A 152 3.81 0.18 -8.04
CA ASN A 152 4.62 -1.00 -8.38
C ASN A 152 6.13 -0.74 -8.22
N LYS A 153 6.59 0.48 -8.51
CA LYS A 153 7.97 0.91 -8.25
C LYS A 153 8.20 1.13 -6.75
N GLY A 154 7.27 1.81 -6.07
CA GLY A 154 7.36 2.10 -4.64
C GLY A 154 7.46 0.85 -3.77
N ILE A 155 6.69 -0.21 -4.08
CA ILE A 155 6.76 -1.51 -3.40
C ILE A 155 8.16 -2.14 -3.53
N ARG A 156 8.73 -2.13 -4.73
CA ARG A 156 10.08 -2.69 -4.97
C ARG A 156 11.15 -1.91 -4.22
N ILE A 157 11.06 -0.58 -4.25
CA ILE A 157 11.98 0.29 -3.51
C ILE A 157 11.88 0.02 -2.00
N ALA A 158 10.66 -0.02 -1.46
CA ALA A 158 10.41 -0.27 -0.05
C ALA A 158 10.95 -1.65 0.38
N ARG A 159 10.60 -2.73 -0.34
CA ARG A 159 11.07 -4.08 -0.04
C ARG A 159 12.59 -4.19 -0.13
N LYS A 160 13.20 -3.61 -1.17
CA LYS A 160 14.66 -3.60 -1.32
C LYS A 160 15.34 -2.88 -0.15
N LEU A 161 14.82 -1.72 0.28
CA LEU A 161 15.36 -1.02 1.45
C LEU A 161 15.26 -1.88 2.71
N LEU A 162 14.13 -2.54 2.95
CA LEU A 162 13.97 -3.43 4.11
C LEU A 162 14.97 -4.60 4.09
N LEU A 163 15.19 -5.21 2.92
CA LEU A 163 16.21 -6.24 2.73
C LEU A 163 17.62 -5.69 3.01
N ASP A 164 17.95 -4.54 2.44
CA ASP A 164 19.28 -3.94 2.57
C ASP A 164 19.58 -3.58 4.04
N VAL A 165 18.59 -3.04 4.78
CA VAL A 165 18.75 -2.72 6.21
C VAL A 165 18.89 -3.99 7.06
N ASN A 166 18.04 -4.99 6.85
CA ASN A 166 18.19 -6.27 7.56
C ASN A 166 19.52 -6.95 7.23
N SER A 167 20.02 -6.86 6.00
CA SER A 167 21.31 -7.42 5.59
C SER A 167 22.50 -6.75 6.30
N LEU A 168 22.32 -5.55 6.88
CA LEU A 168 23.32 -4.95 7.77
C LEU A 168 23.34 -5.63 9.15
N GLY A 169 22.39 -6.51 9.47
CA GLY A 169 22.17 -7.05 10.80
C GLY A 169 21.32 -6.14 11.70
N LEU A 170 20.61 -5.16 11.12
CA LEU A 170 19.74 -4.23 11.86
C LEU A 170 18.27 -4.57 11.58
N PRO A 171 17.49 -5.04 12.57
CA PRO A 171 16.09 -5.35 12.37
C PRO A 171 15.26 -4.10 12.11
N VAL A 172 14.15 -4.26 11.40
CA VAL A 172 13.29 -3.15 10.96
C VAL A 172 11.87 -3.25 11.50
N SER A 173 11.20 -2.09 11.57
CA SER A 173 9.83 -1.92 12.04
C SER A 173 8.97 -1.10 11.10
N LEU A 174 7.71 -1.50 10.97
CA LEU A 174 6.76 -0.87 10.05
C LEU A 174 5.38 -0.64 10.71
N GLU A 175 4.72 0.46 10.34
CA GLU A 175 3.29 0.67 10.62
C GLU A 175 2.44 0.13 9.48
N PHE A 176 1.45 -0.70 9.81
CA PHE A 176 0.53 -1.27 8.82
C PHE A 176 -0.72 -0.39 8.69
N LEU A 177 -0.88 0.22 7.51
CA LEU A 177 -1.93 1.19 7.20
C LEU A 177 -3.10 0.62 6.38
N ASP A 178 -2.91 -0.57 5.82
CA ASP A 178 -3.88 -1.28 5.01
C ASP A 178 -3.66 -2.81 5.12
N THR A 179 -4.57 -3.58 4.55
CA THR A 179 -4.60 -5.05 4.65
C THR A 179 -3.92 -5.78 3.47
N ILE A 180 -3.35 -5.05 2.52
CA ILE A 180 -2.78 -5.58 1.27
C ILE A 180 -1.25 -5.47 1.29
N SER A 181 -0.72 -4.29 1.63
CA SER A 181 0.72 -4.01 1.68
C SER A 181 1.54 -4.98 2.54
N PRO A 182 1.03 -5.57 3.66
CA PRO A 182 1.79 -6.57 4.41
C PRO A 182 2.22 -7.78 3.58
N GLN A 183 1.47 -8.15 2.53
CA GLN A 183 1.81 -9.30 1.69
C GLN A 183 3.13 -9.11 0.91
N PHE A 184 3.62 -7.88 0.79
CA PHE A 184 4.86 -7.57 0.07
C PHE A 184 6.08 -7.43 0.98
N THR A 185 5.90 -7.28 2.29
CA THR A 185 6.98 -6.84 3.19
C THR A 185 7.00 -7.52 4.55
N SER A 186 5.91 -8.16 4.99
CA SER A 186 5.76 -8.67 6.37
C SER A 186 6.80 -9.72 6.76
N ASP A 187 7.34 -10.46 5.81
CA ASP A 187 8.45 -11.42 5.97
C ASP A 187 9.77 -10.76 6.42
N LEU A 188 9.91 -9.44 6.26
CA LEU A 188 11.11 -8.68 6.62
C LEU A 188 10.98 -7.87 7.92
N ILE A 189 9.80 -7.90 8.57
CA ILE A 189 9.50 -7.01 9.70
C ILE A 189 9.63 -7.75 11.03
N SER A 190 10.40 -7.19 11.96
CA SER A 190 10.59 -7.74 13.31
C SER A 190 9.62 -7.17 14.35
N TRP A 191 9.07 -5.98 14.10
CA TRP A 191 8.07 -5.34 14.96
C TRP A 191 7.07 -4.52 14.14
N GLY A 192 5.79 -4.73 14.40
CA GLY A 192 4.70 -4.02 13.75
C GLY A 192 4.08 -2.94 14.63
N ALA A 193 3.44 -1.95 14.01
CA ALA A 193 2.63 -0.96 14.71
C ALA A 193 1.27 -0.74 14.05
N ILE A 194 0.26 -0.50 14.88
CA ILE A 194 -1.05 0.02 14.48
C ILE A 194 -1.23 1.41 15.10
N GLY A 195 -1.37 2.40 14.21
CA GLY A 195 -1.46 3.81 14.56
C GLY A 195 -2.75 4.22 15.27
N ALA A 196 -2.72 5.42 15.85
CA ALA A 196 -3.78 5.90 16.76
C ALA A 196 -5.14 6.06 16.08
N ARG A 197 -5.14 6.15 14.75
CA ARG A 197 -6.33 6.29 13.91
C ARG A 197 -6.90 4.95 13.43
N THR A 198 -6.14 3.86 13.57
CA THR A 198 -6.52 2.51 13.11
C THR A 198 -6.57 1.49 14.25
N THR A 199 -6.13 1.84 15.47
CA THR A 199 -6.16 0.98 16.66
C THR A 199 -7.57 0.46 17.01
N GLU A 200 -8.61 1.27 16.76
CA GLU A 200 -10.02 0.92 16.99
C GLU A 200 -10.66 0.22 15.78
N SER A 201 -9.97 0.15 14.63
CA SER A 201 -10.48 -0.48 13.43
C SER A 201 -10.48 -2.00 13.56
N GLN A 202 -11.65 -2.61 13.48
CA GLN A 202 -11.79 -4.08 13.49
C GLN A 202 -10.92 -4.76 12.42
N LEU A 203 -10.93 -4.27 11.18
CA LEU A 203 -10.11 -4.84 10.09
C LEU A 203 -8.60 -4.83 10.40
N HIS A 204 -8.11 -3.82 11.12
CA HIS A 204 -6.70 -3.75 11.51
C HIS A 204 -6.40 -4.71 12.67
N ARG A 205 -7.34 -4.89 13.60
CA ARG A 205 -7.22 -5.90 14.66
C ARG A 205 -7.26 -7.33 14.10
N GLU A 206 -8.13 -7.58 13.11
CA GLU A 206 -8.17 -8.85 12.37
C GLU A 206 -6.87 -9.09 11.61
N LEU A 207 -6.34 -8.07 10.90
CA LEU A 207 -5.02 -8.14 10.28
C LEU A 207 -3.95 -8.53 11.30
N THR A 208 -3.90 -7.84 12.44
CA THR A 208 -2.91 -8.10 13.49
C THR A 208 -2.99 -9.51 14.05
N SER A 209 -4.17 -10.13 14.10
CA SER A 209 -4.30 -11.52 14.55
C SER A 209 -3.57 -12.54 13.66
N GLY A 210 -3.28 -12.18 12.40
CA GLY A 210 -2.53 -13.01 11.46
C GLY A 210 -1.10 -12.54 11.19
N LEU A 211 -0.65 -11.46 11.82
CA LEU A 211 0.71 -10.93 11.62
C LEU A 211 1.74 -11.78 12.38
N SER A 212 2.85 -12.13 11.71
CA SER A 212 3.88 -13.04 12.23
C SER A 212 4.86 -12.42 13.24
N MET A 213 4.73 -11.12 13.52
CA MET A 213 5.62 -10.38 14.41
C MET A 213 4.85 -9.77 15.58
N PRO A 214 5.51 -9.44 16.71
CA PRO A 214 4.88 -8.65 17.76
C PRO A 214 4.38 -7.30 17.22
N VAL A 215 3.19 -6.90 17.64
CA VAL A 215 2.55 -5.66 17.16
C VAL A 215 2.15 -4.76 18.32
N ALA A 216 2.53 -3.48 18.23
CA ALA A 216 2.10 -2.46 19.17
C ALA A 216 0.85 -1.74 18.69
N PHE A 217 -0.17 -1.68 19.55
CA PHE A 217 -1.32 -0.79 19.39
C PHE A 217 -1.04 0.53 20.08
N THR A 218 -1.14 1.63 19.35
CA THR A 218 -1.05 2.96 19.96
C THR A 218 -2.38 3.37 20.58
N TYR A 219 -2.33 4.22 21.61
CA TYR A 219 -3.54 4.83 22.19
C TYR A 219 -4.24 5.72 21.15
N GLY A 220 -5.56 5.91 21.31
CA GLY A 220 -6.35 6.69 20.36
C GLY A 220 -5.94 8.16 20.31
N THR A 221 -6.26 8.89 19.23
CA THR A 221 -5.83 10.29 19.06
C THR A 221 -6.30 11.26 20.17
N GLY A 222 -7.34 10.89 20.92
CA GLY A 222 -7.80 11.62 22.11
C GLY A 222 -7.17 11.19 23.44
N GLY A 223 -6.13 10.34 23.42
CA GLY A 223 -5.46 9.84 24.64
C GLY A 223 -6.13 8.62 25.28
N CYS A 224 -7.15 8.04 24.65
CA CYS A 224 -7.83 6.85 25.20
C CYS A 224 -6.90 5.64 25.10
N VAL A 225 -6.51 5.08 26.25
CA VAL A 225 -5.70 3.85 26.32
C VAL A 225 -6.56 2.59 26.12
N ARG A 226 -7.86 2.65 26.48
CA ARG A 226 -8.76 1.49 26.42
C ARG A 226 -8.93 0.93 25.01
N VAL A 227 -8.74 1.76 23.98
CA VAL A 227 -8.80 1.30 22.57
C VAL A 227 -7.56 0.50 22.15
N ALA A 228 -6.52 0.40 22.97
CA ALA A 228 -5.33 -0.41 22.71
C ALA A 228 -5.29 -1.71 23.56
N VAL A 229 -6.24 -1.87 24.50
CA VAL A 229 -6.47 -3.09 25.28
C VAL A 229 -7.58 -3.91 24.62
#